data_AF-A0A2D8R8H7-F1
#
_entry.id   AF-A0A2D8R8H7-F1
#
_cell.length_a   1.000
_cell.length_b   1.000
_cell.length_c   1.000
_cell.angle_alpha   90.00
_cell.angle_beta   90.00
_cell.angle_gamma   90.00
#
_symmetry.space_group_name_H-M   'P 1'
#
loop_
_entity.id
_entity.type
_entity.pdbx_description
1 polymer ?
#
loop_
_entity_poly.entity_id
_entity_poly.type
_entity_poly.pdbx_seq_one_letter_code
_entity_poly.pdbx_strand_id
1 'polypeptide(L)' 'MAAATVTSKGRITIPARVRADMEVGPGDRLEFVKMAEDHY' A
#
# COMPACT_ATOMS: atom_id res chain seq x y z
N MET A 1 -3.90 -14.01 -2.88
CA MET A 1 -4.26 -12.68 -3.42
C MET A 1 -4.52 -11.76 -2.24
N ALA A 2 -3.85 -10.62 -2.19
CA ALA A 2 -4.10 -9.60 -1.18
C ALA A 2 -4.68 -8.39 -1.91
N ALA A 3 -5.89 -7.97 -1.54
CA ALA A 3 -6.56 -6.81 -2.09
C ALA A 3 -6.92 -5.87 -0.94
N ALA A 4 -7.00 -4.58 -1.23
CA ALA A 4 -7.41 -3.56 -0.28
C ALA A 4 -8.34 -2.58 -0.98
N THR A 5 -9.30 -2.04 -0.22
CA THR A 5 -10.25 -1.04 -0.72
C THR A 5 -9.88 0.30 -0.13
N VAL A 6 -9.83 1.33 -0.98
CA VAL A 6 -9.68 2.72 -0.52
C VAL A 6 -10.98 3.15 0.16
N THR A 7 -10.88 3.59 1.40
CA THR A 7 -12.02 4.09 2.16
C THR A 7 -12.48 5.45 1.61
N SER A 8 -13.68 5.90 1.99
CA SER A 8 -14.21 7.22 1.60
C SER A 8 -13.33 8.41 2.01
N LYS A 9 -12.43 8.23 2.98
CA LYS A 9 -11.46 9.24 3.43
C LYS A 9 -10.10 9.12 2.74
N GLY A 10 -10.00 8.34 1.66
CA GLY A 10 -8.75 8.15 0.92
C GLY A 10 -7.71 7.28 1.64
N ARG A 11 -8.06 6.62 2.75
CA ARG A 11 -7.14 5.71 3.43
C ARG A 11 -7.20 4.32 2.82
N ILE A 12 -6.06 3.69 2.64
CA ILE A 12 -5.93 2.28 2.28
C ILE A 12 -5.17 1.54 3.38
N THR A 13 -5.63 0.34 3.72
CA THR A 13 -4.92 -0.53 4.65
C THR A 13 -4.08 -1.51 3.85
N ILE A 14 -2.76 -1.47 4.04
CA ILE A 14 -1.86 -2.46 3.45
C ILE A 14 -2.14 -3.81 4.14
N PRO A 15 -2.55 -4.87 3.41
CA PRO A 15 -2.84 -6.17 3.99
C PRO A 15 -1.64 -6.74 4.75
N ALA A 16 -1.90 -7.50 5.82
CA ALA A 16 -0.84 -7.96 6.74
C ALA A 16 0.32 -8.69 6.04
N ARG A 17 -0.01 -9.56 5.06
CA ARG A 17 1.00 -10.27 4.26
C ARG A 17 1.89 -9.31 3.47
N VAL A 18 1.31 -8.31 2.83
CA VAL A 18 2.06 -7.31 2.06
C VAL A 18 2.96 -6.48 2.98
N ARG A 19 2.50 -6.13 4.19
CA ARG A 19 3.35 -5.43 5.16
C ARG A 19 4.56 -6.26 5.59
N ALA A 20 4.36 -7.56 5.82
CA ALA A 20 5.43 -8.47 6.18
C ALA A 20 6.43 -8.64 5.03
N ASP A 21 5.94 -8.82 3.80
CA ASP A 21 6.77 -8.98 2.61
C ASP A 21 7.59 -7.72 2.27
N MET A 22 7.06 -6.52 2.58
CA MET A 22 7.74 -5.22 2.38
C MET A 22 8.49 -4.71 3.62
N GLU A 23 8.42 -5.44 4.75
CA GLU A 23 8.99 -5.06 6.05
C GLU A 23 8.58 -3.66 6.56
N VAL A 24 7.33 -3.26 6.29
CA VAL A 24 6.82 -1.93 6.68
C VAL A 24 6.06 -1.96 8.01
N GLY A 25 6.37 -1.01 8.89
CA GLY A 25 5.86 -0.88 10.25
C GLY A 25 5.35 0.51 10.60
N PRO A 26 4.93 0.71 11.87
CA PRO A 26 4.45 2.00 12.36
C PRO A 26 5.56 3.07 12.29
N GLY A 27 5.25 4.20 11.66
CA GLY A 27 6.18 5.32 11.52
C GLY A 27 6.92 5.36 10.18
N ASP A 28 6.87 4.27 9.41
CA ASP A 28 7.50 4.24 8.10
C ASP A 28 6.78 5.13 7.10
N ARG A 29 7.57 5.82 6.29
CA ARG A 29 7.09 6.65 5.19
C ARG A 29 7.14 5.84 3.90
N LEU A 30 6.04 5.85 3.17
CA LEU A 30 5.94 5.22 1.86
C LEU A 30 5.86 6.29 0.77
N GLU A 31 6.59 6.08 -0.31
CA GLU A 31 6.53 6.88 -1.53
C GLU A 31 5.96 6.02 -2.65
N PHE A 32 5.02 6.58 -3.41
CA PHE A 32 4.42 5.92 -4.56
C PHE A 32 5.14 6.38 -5.82
N VAL A 33 5.62 5.44 -6.63
CA VAL A 33 6.40 5.73 -7.85
C VAL A 33 5.69 5.11 -9.04
N LYS A 34 5.31 5.93 -10.03
CA LYS A 34 4.65 5.46 -11.24
C LYS A 34 5.59 4.59 -12.08
N MET A 35 5.26 3.31 -12.22
CA MET A 35 6.05 2.32 -12.97
C MET A 35 5.68 2.27 -14.46
N ALA A 36 4.41 2.52 -14.78
CA ALA A 36 3.90 2.60 -16.15
C ALA A 36 2.66 3.51 -16.21
N GLU A 37 2.15 3.80 -17.41
CA GLU A 37 0.81 4.41 -17.51
C GLU A 37 -0.21 3.51 -16.81
N ASP A 38 -0.98 4.13 -15.90
CA ASP A 38 -1.96 3.49 -15.03
C ASP A 38 -1.42 2.45 -14.02
N HIS A 39 -0.10 2.42 -13.78
CA HIS A 39 0.54 1.57 -12.78
C HIS A 39 1.42 2.40 -11.84
N TYR A 40 0.97 2.54 -10.58
CA TYR A 40 1.70 3.14 -9.47
C TYR A 40 2.38 2.11 -8.58
#